data_AF-W5YMF2-F1
#
_entry.id   AF-W5YMF2-F1
#
_cell.length_a   1.000
_cell.length_b   1.000
_cell.length_c   1.000
_cell.angle_alpha   90.00
_cell.angle_beta   90.00
_cell.angle_gamma   90.00
#
_symmetry.space_group_name_H-M   'P 1'
#
loop_
_entity.id
_entity.type
_entity.pdbx_description
1 polymer ?
#
loop_
_entity_poly.entity_id
_entity_poly.type
_entity_poly.pdbx_seq_one_letter_code
_entity_poly.pdbx_strand_id
1 'polypeptide(L)'
;MAESYYSRTIYDATVTGDDTFVFDFDYVNQSDVHVSIDGTETFNFVFLDSHTVKLNDPLTDSAVVTVFRDTFLETRTVDFVNAAELTEKDLDDSANQVFYAMQEAYDLARDSIKPQPDGSFSMTNRRLKDLADPELPTDGANRQYVDDQYGINSDLRNGITADKAASAVNANAAQASADNAAAKSSLANTYASQALGHATTANEDRLQAESARDLVLEKTDIILAKVDEVEADRAEVASKVAIAETAKIQAEASNASALNHELKAKKWADEAPGVQVDPSKYSALHHAVKASEWSEKAVDSPVEPGSYSALHHAAKAQGLKNTVQTLHDTVVTEATRVENDSLTASDARNQAVQAANNAALSEANADNAKVDAEAARTAAQAHSTSAGSSATTATQKADAAAASQVAASDAEAAAVAANTTAQTAATTATTKASEAVTARDATILARDAAVAAQQTATADKDIVVAAKDTAVAKADAASTSASTANSAAGAASSSASDASDSAAAALASKNQAQQWAVGTGEVEPGLKSAKTYAEEARAITSGAKTYVVNGMPVVEICLLQALVQETRVNTGLSILPVHYPRLVL
;
A
#
# COMPACT_ATOMS: atom_id res chain seq x y z
N MET A 1 -43.70 -21.67 0.58
CA MET A 1 -44.87 -21.00 1.18
C MET A 1 -45.14 -19.78 0.32
N ALA A 2 -46.36 -19.57 -0.13
CA ALA A 2 -46.68 -18.42 -0.97
C ALA A 2 -46.87 -17.18 -0.10
N GLU A 3 -46.20 -16.07 -0.42
CA GLU A 3 -46.56 -14.77 0.15
C GLU A 3 -47.65 -14.17 -0.75
N SER A 4 -48.83 -13.93 -0.18
CA SER A 4 -49.96 -13.32 -0.90
C SER A 4 -49.98 -11.81 -0.67
N TYR A 5 -50.09 -11.09 -1.78
CA TYR A 5 -50.29 -9.65 -1.90
C TYR A 5 -51.68 -9.41 -2.49
N TYR A 6 -52.17 -8.17 -2.49
CA TYR A 6 -53.51 -7.88 -3.01
C TYR A 6 -53.66 -8.12 -4.52
N SER A 7 -52.56 -8.06 -5.26
CA SER A 7 -52.51 -8.17 -6.73
C SER A 7 -51.59 -9.27 -7.25
N ARG A 8 -50.94 -10.05 -6.38
CA ARG A 8 -50.00 -11.09 -6.79
C ARG A 8 -49.77 -12.16 -5.73
N THR A 9 -49.32 -13.32 -6.17
CA THR A 9 -48.90 -14.43 -5.34
C THR A 9 -47.47 -14.83 -5.72
N ILE A 10 -46.56 -14.82 -4.75
CA ILE A 10 -45.14 -15.14 -4.97
C ILE A 10 -44.83 -16.53 -4.40
N TYR A 11 -44.20 -17.37 -5.22
CA TYR A 11 -43.73 -18.71 -4.89
C TYR A 11 -42.19 -18.74 -4.80
N ASP A 12 -41.65 -18.54 -3.59
CA ASP A 12 -40.19 -18.45 -3.35
C ASP A 12 -39.46 -19.79 -3.19
N ALA A 13 -40.19 -20.91 -3.23
CA ALA A 13 -39.66 -22.24 -2.94
C ALA A 13 -40.25 -23.31 -3.87
N THR A 14 -40.24 -23.02 -5.17
CA THR A 14 -40.60 -24.02 -6.20
C THR A 14 -39.46 -25.00 -6.42
N VAL A 15 -39.80 -26.18 -6.92
CA VAL A 15 -38.85 -27.22 -7.28
C VAL A 15 -39.02 -27.63 -8.74
N THR A 16 -37.99 -28.28 -9.30
CA THR A 16 -38.04 -28.84 -10.65
C THR A 16 -39.29 -29.72 -10.83
N GLY A 17 -40.04 -29.47 -11.91
CA GLY A 17 -41.27 -30.19 -12.23
C GLY A 17 -42.56 -29.54 -11.71
N ASP A 18 -42.49 -28.51 -10.87
CA ASP A 18 -43.66 -27.71 -10.53
C ASP A 18 -44.18 -27.00 -11.79
N ASP A 19 -45.49 -27.08 -12.03
CA ASP A 19 -46.12 -26.49 -13.22
C ASP A 19 -47.44 -25.78 -12.91
N THR A 20 -47.99 -25.90 -11.70
CA THR A 20 -49.34 -25.43 -11.36
C THR A 20 -49.29 -24.48 -10.18
N PHE A 21 -49.91 -23.30 -10.33
CA PHE A 21 -49.85 -22.21 -9.36
C PHE A 21 -51.25 -21.63 -9.13
N VAL A 22 -51.64 -21.56 -7.86
CA VAL A 22 -52.92 -20.99 -7.41
C VAL A 22 -52.71 -19.53 -7.00
N PHE A 23 -53.70 -18.67 -7.24
CA PHE A 23 -53.68 -17.29 -6.77
C PHE A 23 -55.07 -16.91 -6.23
N ASP A 24 -55.15 -15.82 -5.47
CA ASP A 24 -56.34 -15.43 -4.68
C ASP A 24 -56.86 -14.02 -4.96
N PHE A 25 -56.25 -13.31 -5.92
CA PHE A 25 -56.72 -12.00 -6.38
C PHE A 25 -57.72 -12.13 -7.54
N ASP A 26 -58.74 -11.27 -7.52
CA ASP A 26 -59.69 -11.14 -8.64
C ASP A 26 -59.10 -10.32 -9.80
N TYR A 27 -59.69 -10.41 -10.99
CA TYR A 27 -59.30 -9.64 -12.18
C TYR A 27 -60.52 -9.29 -13.04
N VAL A 28 -60.40 -8.24 -13.87
CA VAL A 28 -61.47 -7.87 -14.81
C VAL A 28 -61.41 -8.75 -16.06
N ASN A 29 -60.22 -8.90 -16.65
CA ASN A 29 -59.99 -9.80 -17.79
C ASN A 29 -58.89 -10.81 -17.48
N GLN A 30 -59.01 -12.04 -18.01
CA GLN A 30 -57.94 -13.04 -17.88
C GLN A 30 -56.62 -12.58 -18.51
N SER A 31 -56.68 -11.66 -19.49
CA SER A 31 -55.51 -11.04 -20.10
C SER A 31 -54.72 -10.15 -19.14
N ASP A 32 -55.33 -9.73 -18.03
CA ASP A 32 -54.70 -8.89 -17.01
C ASP A 32 -53.89 -9.75 -16.03
N VAL A 33 -53.88 -11.07 -16.17
CA VAL A 33 -53.12 -11.99 -15.31
C VAL A 33 -51.87 -12.43 -16.06
N HIS A 34 -50.74 -12.22 -15.41
CA HIS A 34 -49.41 -12.47 -15.93
C HIS A 34 -48.64 -13.42 -15.01
N VAL A 35 -47.66 -14.11 -15.58
CA VAL A 35 -46.77 -15.00 -14.83
C VAL A 35 -45.33 -14.61 -15.14
N SER A 36 -44.48 -14.55 -14.12
CA SER A 36 -43.03 -14.41 -14.30
C SER A 36 -42.27 -15.51 -13.58
N ILE A 37 -41.13 -15.90 -14.15
CA ILE A 37 -40.17 -16.87 -13.62
C ILE A 37 -38.84 -16.13 -13.45
N ASP A 38 -38.34 -16.07 -12.21
CA ASP A 38 -37.14 -15.30 -11.81
C ASP A 38 -37.18 -13.83 -12.25
N GLY A 39 -38.38 -13.25 -12.29
CA GLY A 39 -38.63 -11.87 -12.71
C GLY A 39 -38.68 -11.67 -14.23
N THR A 40 -38.59 -12.73 -15.03
CA THR A 40 -38.83 -12.67 -16.48
C THR A 40 -40.24 -13.15 -16.79
N GLU A 41 -41.04 -12.31 -17.43
CA GLU A 41 -42.42 -12.63 -17.78
C GLU A 41 -42.50 -13.76 -18.82
N THR A 42 -43.50 -14.63 -18.66
CA THR A 42 -43.79 -15.73 -19.58
C THR A 42 -45.27 -15.72 -19.96
N PHE A 43 -45.52 -15.95 -21.24
CA PHE A 43 -46.88 -16.11 -21.79
C PHE A 43 -47.21 -17.59 -22.04
N ASN A 44 -46.32 -18.51 -21.65
CA ASN A 44 -46.46 -19.94 -21.94
C ASN A 44 -47.18 -20.69 -20.81
N PHE A 45 -48.43 -20.31 -20.54
CA PHE A 45 -49.28 -20.92 -19.52
C PHE A 45 -50.75 -20.93 -19.96
N VAL A 46 -51.56 -21.69 -19.23
CA VAL A 46 -53.01 -21.79 -19.43
C VAL A 46 -53.73 -21.70 -18.09
N PHE A 47 -54.98 -21.26 -18.10
CA PHE A 47 -55.85 -21.33 -16.92
C PHE A 47 -56.46 -22.72 -16.80
N LEU A 48 -56.35 -23.34 -15.62
CA LEU A 48 -57.10 -24.55 -15.28
C LEU A 48 -58.49 -24.21 -14.74
N ASP A 49 -58.58 -23.12 -13.97
CA ASP A 49 -59.80 -22.50 -13.48
C ASP A 49 -59.56 -20.99 -13.26
N SER A 50 -60.53 -20.25 -12.72
CA SER A 50 -60.42 -18.80 -12.49
C SER A 50 -59.25 -18.35 -11.62
N HIS A 51 -58.68 -19.24 -10.79
CA HIS A 51 -57.70 -18.90 -9.77
C HIS A 51 -56.48 -19.83 -9.81
N THR A 52 -56.32 -20.58 -10.90
CA THR A 52 -55.22 -21.54 -11.06
C THR A 52 -54.67 -21.47 -12.47
N VAL A 53 -53.38 -21.15 -12.57
CA VAL A 53 -52.62 -21.20 -13.82
C VAL A 53 -51.71 -22.44 -13.85
N LYS A 54 -51.49 -22.96 -15.05
CA LYS A 54 -50.57 -24.05 -15.32
C LYS A 54 -49.59 -23.65 -16.41
N LEU A 55 -48.29 -23.71 -16.13
CA LEU A 55 -47.24 -23.58 -17.14
C LEU A 55 -47.33 -24.75 -18.13
N ASN A 56 -47.19 -24.44 -19.43
CA ASN A 56 -47.16 -25.49 -20.45
C ASN A 56 -45.88 -26.33 -20.38
N ASP A 57 -44.77 -25.68 -20.02
CA ASP A 57 -43.49 -26.31 -19.72
C ASP A 57 -43.25 -26.25 -18.21
N PRO A 58 -43.16 -27.39 -17.51
CA PRO A 58 -42.81 -27.43 -16.09
C PRO A 58 -41.46 -26.76 -15.81
N LEU A 59 -41.27 -26.25 -14.59
CA LEU A 59 -40.02 -25.62 -14.19
C LEU A 59 -38.84 -26.59 -14.36
N THR A 60 -37.78 -26.14 -15.03
CA THR A 60 -36.56 -26.92 -15.25
C THR A 60 -35.66 -26.95 -14.03
N ASP A 61 -35.67 -25.88 -13.25
CA ASP A 61 -34.89 -25.69 -12.02
C ASP A 61 -35.74 -25.00 -10.94
N SER A 62 -35.20 -24.87 -9.72
CA SER A 62 -35.83 -24.07 -8.67
C SER A 62 -35.78 -22.58 -9.02
N ALA A 63 -36.95 -21.93 -9.08
CA ALA A 63 -37.11 -20.53 -9.48
C ALA A 63 -38.14 -19.81 -8.61
N VAL A 64 -38.12 -18.47 -8.62
CA VAL A 64 -39.21 -17.67 -8.04
C VAL A 64 -40.29 -17.49 -9.09
N VAL A 65 -41.47 -18.06 -8.87
CA VAL A 65 -42.63 -17.86 -9.74
C VAL A 65 -43.56 -16.82 -9.13
N THR A 66 -43.92 -15.80 -9.90
CA THR A 66 -44.91 -14.80 -9.49
C THR A 66 -46.07 -14.81 -10.45
N VAL A 67 -47.27 -15.08 -9.93
CA VAL A 67 -48.53 -14.86 -10.65
C VAL A 67 -49.05 -13.51 -10.19
N PHE A 68 -49.30 -12.57 -11.10
CA PHE A 68 -49.65 -11.20 -10.76
C PHE A 68 -50.69 -10.63 -11.72
N ARG A 69 -51.40 -9.60 -11.27
CA ARG A 69 -52.29 -8.81 -12.09
C ARG A 69 -51.59 -7.55 -12.58
N ASP A 70 -51.78 -7.21 -13.84
CA ASP A 70 -51.42 -5.93 -14.45
C ASP A 70 -52.67 -5.34 -15.09
N THR A 71 -53.37 -4.47 -14.36
CA THR A 71 -54.61 -3.88 -14.85
C THR A 71 -54.28 -2.90 -15.99
N PHE A 72 -54.86 -3.10 -17.17
CA PHE A 72 -54.64 -2.19 -18.29
C PHE A 72 -55.18 -0.79 -17.98
N LEU A 73 -54.30 0.23 -17.96
CA LEU A 73 -54.63 1.61 -17.57
C LEU A 73 -54.55 2.64 -18.70
N GLU A 74 -54.11 2.26 -19.90
CA GLU A 74 -53.99 3.24 -21.00
C GLU A 74 -55.35 3.67 -21.55
N THR A 75 -56.37 2.84 -21.40
CA THR A 75 -57.77 3.17 -21.72
C THR A 75 -58.71 2.75 -20.61
N ARG A 76 -59.82 3.46 -20.46
CA ARG A 76 -60.89 3.06 -19.54
C ARG A 76 -61.56 1.78 -20.05
N THR A 77 -61.79 0.81 -19.16
CA THR A 77 -62.53 -0.42 -19.48
C THR A 77 -63.94 -0.10 -19.98
N VAL A 78 -64.53 0.99 -19.48
CA VAL A 78 -65.86 1.45 -19.85
C VAL A 78 -65.81 2.90 -20.32
N ASP A 79 -66.38 3.16 -21.49
CA ASP A 79 -66.58 4.51 -22.02
C ASP A 79 -68.06 4.92 -21.92
N PHE A 80 -68.35 5.86 -21.04
CA PHE A 80 -69.71 6.27 -20.73
C PHE A 80 -70.29 7.18 -21.84
N VAL A 81 -71.13 6.63 -22.71
CA VAL A 81 -71.72 7.36 -23.86
C VAL A 81 -73.17 7.82 -23.68
N ASN A 82 -74.04 7.07 -22.96
CA ASN A 82 -75.42 7.49 -22.68
C ASN A 82 -76.02 6.78 -21.44
N ALA A 83 -76.68 7.51 -20.54
CA ALA A 83 -77.09 7.01 -19.22
C ALA A 83 -78.21 5.94 -19.24
N ALA A 84 -78.93 5.79 -20.35
CA ALA A 84 -80.05 4.85 -20.47
C ALA A 84 -79.62 3.39 -20.71
N GLU A 85 -78.32 3.14 -20.94
CA GLU A 85 -77.76 1.82 -21.25
C GLU A 85 -76.66 1.39 -20.26
N LEU A 86 -76.43 2.13 -19.17
CA LEU A 86 -75.47 1.72 -18.14
C LEU A 86 -75.97 0.46 -17.45
N THR A 87 -75.21 -0.63 -17.61
CA THR A 87 -75.48 -1.86 -16.86
C THR A 87 -74.74 -1.84 -15.52
N GLU A 88 -75.22 -2.63 -14.56
CA GLU A 88 -74.50 -2.89 -13.31
C GLU A 88 -73.07 -3.36 -13.60
N LYS A 89 -72.90 -4.21 -14.62
CA LYS A 89 -71.59 -4.69 -15.08
C LYS A 89 -70.67 -3.55 -15.52
N ASP A 90 -71.16 -2.53 -16.22
CA ASP A 90 -70.34 -1.40 -16.65
C ASP A 90 -69.86 -0.55 -15.46
N LEU A 91 -70.70 -0.42 -14.43
CA LEU A 91 -70.34 0.30 -13.20
C LEU A 91 -69.33 -0.51 -12.37
N ASP A 92 -69.56 -1.82 -12.23
CA ASP A 92 -68.67 -2.72 -11.52
C ASP A 92 -67.31 -2.82 -12.21
N ASP A 93 -67.26 -3.01 -13.54
CA ASP A 93 -66.01 -3.08 -14.30
C ASP A 93 -65.20 -1.78 -14.20
N SER A 94 -65.87 -0.62 -14.24
CA SER A 94 -65.23 0.68 -14.04
C SER A 94 -64.68 0.86 -12.62
N ALA A 95 -65.43 0.42 -11.60
CA ALA A 95 -64.99 0.53 -10.20
C ALA A 95 -63.86 -0.46 -9.90
N ASN A 96 -63.96 -1.68 -10.42
CA ASN A 96 -62.96 -2.74 -10.27
C ASN A 96 -61.63 -2.35 -10.92
N GLN A 97 -61.64 -1.80 -12.15
CA GLN A 97 -60.40 -1.33 -12.80
C GLN A 97 -59.63 -0.35 -11.89
N VAL A 98 -60.31 0.61 -11.26
CA VAL A 98 -59.68 1.58 -10.36
C VAL A 98 -59.21 0.92 -9.06
N PHE A 99 -60.07 0.08 -8.45
CA PHE A 99 -59.73 -0.60 -7.19
C PHE A 99 -58.52 -1.52 -7.35
N TYR A 100 -58.46 -2.23 -8.46
CA TYR A 100 -57.41 -3.17 -8.79
C TYR A 100 -56.08 -2.48 -9.09
N ALA A 101 -56.11 -1.40 -9.87
CA ALA A 101 -54.94 -0.56 -10.08
C ALA A 101 -54.39 0.04 -8.76
N MET A 102 -55.27 0.39 -7.81
CA MET A 102 -54.84 0.88 -6.50
C MET A 102 -54.17 -0.21 -5.64
N GLN A 103 -54.65 -1.44 -5.71
CA GLN A 103 -54.02 -2.58 -5.04
C GLN A 103 -52.63 -2.87 -5.62
N GLU A 104 -52.51 -2.87 -6.95
CA GLU A 104 -51.24 -3.05 -7.66
C GLU A 104 -50.24 -1.95 -7.28
N ALA A 105 -50.68 -0.69 -7.30
CA ALA A 105 -49.85 0.44 -6.88
C ALA A 105 -49.43 0.34 -5.41
N TYR A 106 -50.30 -0.16 -4.52
CA TYR A 106 -49.99 -0.35 -3.11
C TYR A 106 -48.95 -1.46 -2.89
N ASP A 107 -49.09 -2.59 -3.58
CA ASP A 107 -48.14 -3.70 -3.50
C ASP A 107 -46.78 -3.31 -4.07
N LEU A 108 -46.74 -2.60 -5.21
CA LEU A 108 -45.50 -2.04 -5.76
C LEU A 108 -44.83 -1.06 -4.79
N ALA A 109 -45.62 -0.19 -4.15
CA ALA A 109 -45.11 0.72 -3.14
C ALA A 109 -44.59 -0.02 -1.90
N ARG A 110 -45.16 -1.17 -1.53
CA ARG A 110 -44.69 -2.01 -0.40
C ARG A 110 -43.31 -2.63 -0.67
N ASP A 111 -43.02 -2.95 -1.92
CA ASP A 111 -41.72 -3.50 -2.35
C ASP A 111 -40.64 -2.46 -2.57
N SER A 112 -41.02 -1.20 -2.81
CA SER A 112 -40.08 -0.12 -3.03
C SER A 112 -39.15 0.10 -1.83
N ILE A 113 -37.92 0.53 -2.12
CA ILE A 113 -36.98 0.99 -1.10
C ILE A 113 -37.47 2.33 -0.57
N LYS A 114 -37.95 2.34 0.68
CA LYS A 114 -38.44 3.56 1.34
C LYS A 114 -37.33 4.22 2.14
N PRO A 115 -37.26 5.57 2.17
CA PRO A 115 -36.42 6.27 3.11
C PRO A 115 -36.98 6.10 4.52
N GLN A 116 -36.09 5.93 5.48
CA GLN A 116 -36.42 5.88 6.90
C GLN A 116 -36.68 7.31 7.41
N PRO A 117 -37.24 7.48 8.63
CA PRO A 117 -37.50 8.80 9.18
C PRO A 117 -36.27 9.72 9.27
N ASP A 118 -35.06 9.16 9.27
CA ASP A 118 -33.78 9.87 9.25
C ASP A 118 -33.23 10.14 7.84
N GLY A 119 -33.99 9.78 6.80
CA GLY A 119 -33.61 9.91 5.39
C GLY A 119 -32.71 8.81 4.85
N SER A 120 -32.30 7.82 5.67
CA SER A 120 -31.49 6.69 5.21
C SER A 120 -32.32 5.67 4.42
N PHE A 121 -31.70 4.88 3.54
CA PHE A 121 -32.37 3.75 2.88
C PHE A 121 -31.94 2.44 3.53
N SER A 122 -32.89 1.59 3.90
CA SER A 122 -32.62 0.27 4.47
C SER A 122 -33.13 -0.84 3.54
N MET A 123 -32.28 -1.81 3.23
CA MET A 123 -32.69 -3.03 2.51
C MET A 123 -33.34 -4.07 3.44
N THR A 124 -33.47 -3.81 4.75
CA THR A 124 -34.05 -4.77 5.71
C THR A 124 -33.38 -6.16 5.67
N ASN A 125 -32.04 -6.19 5.54
CA ASN A 125 -31.23 -7.40 5.41
C ASN A 125 -31.49 -8.22 4.12
N ARG A 126 -32.04 -7.59 3.07
CA ARG A 126 -32.17 -8.16 1.73
C ARG A 126 -30.94 -7.82 0.88
N ARG A 127 -30.63 -8.68 -0.09
CA ARG A 127 -29.48 -8.52 -1.01
C ARG A 127 -29.82 -7.51 -2.10
N LEU A 128 -28.92 -6.54 -2.31
CA LEU A 128 -28.92 -5.69 -3.51
C LEU A 128 -28.11 -6.41 -4.60
N LYS A 129 -28.71 -6.65 -5.76
CA LYS A 129 -28.07 -7.27 -6.94
C LYS A 129 -28.02 -6.28 -8.11
N ASP A 130 -27.16 -6.56 -9.08
CA ASP A 130 -27.04 -5.80 -10.35
C ASP A 130 -26.70 -4.31 -10.15
N LEU A 131 -25.92 -4.02 -9.08
CA LEU A 131 -25.39 -2.68 -8.83
C LEU A 131 -24.17 -2.43 -9.74
N ALA A 132 -24.22 -1.38 -10.55
CA ALA A 132 -23.11 -0.96 -11.41
C ALA A 132 -21.86 -0.55 -10.59
N ASP A 133 -20.72 -0.42 -11.25
CA ASP A 133 -19.53 0.14 -10.63
C ASP A 133 -19.76 1.63 -10.30
N PRO A 134 -19.24 2.14 -9.17
CA PRO A 134 -19.39 3.54 -8.81
C PRO A 134 -18.62 4.46 -9.77
N GLU A 135 -19.24 5.55 -10.23
CA GLU A 135 -18.59 6.56 -11.08
C GLU A 135 -18.08 7.75 -10.27
N LEU A 136 -18.80 8.10 -9.21
CA LEU A 136 -18.46 9.19 -8.29
C LEU A 136 -17.99 8.65 -6.92
N PRO A 137 -17.19 9.44 -6.18
CA PRO A 137 -16.70 9.02 -4.85
C PRO A 137 -17.78 8.77 -3.79
N THR A 138 -19.00 9.24 -4.02
CA THR A 138 -20.14 9.11 -3.09
C THR A 138 -21.11 7.99 -3.48
N ASP A 139 -20.87 7.30 -4.59
CA ASP A 139 -21.73 6.24 -5.06
C ASP A 139 -21.60 4.98 -4.19
N GLY A 140 -22.66 4.17 -4.16
CA GLY A 140 -22.58 2.83 -3.58
C GLY A 140 -21.67 1.94 -4.42
N ALA A 141 -20.71 1.27 -3.80
CA ALA A 141 -19.80 0.36 -4.49
C ALA A 141 -20.32 -1.09 -4.43
N ASN A 142 -20.31 -1.79 -5.57
CA ASN A 142 -20.54 -3.23 -5.59
C ASN A 142 -19.31 -3.99 -5.07
N ARG A 143 -19.50 -5.26 -4.68
CA ARG A 143 -18.41 -6.06 -4.11
C ARG A 143 -17.26 -6.29 -5.08
N GLN A 144 -17.54 -6.48 -6.37
CA GLN A 144 -16.51 -6.71 -7.38
C GLN A 144 -15.57 -5.49 -7.47
N TYR A 145 -16.12 -4.29 -7.56
CA TYR A 145 -15.35 -3.04 -7.55
C TYR A 145 -14.49 -2.91 -6.28
N VAL A 146 -15.07 -3.17 -5.10
CA VAL A 146 -14.31 -3.11 -3.84
C VAL A 146 -13.21 -4.18 -3.82
N ASP A 147 -13.48 -5.40 -4.28
CA ASP A 147 -12.49 -6.47 -4.34
C ASP A 147 -11.42 -6.20 -5.44
N ASP A 148 -11.73 -5.46 -6.49
CA ASP A 148 -10.75 -5.09 -7.52
C ASP A 148 -9.87 -3.91 -7.08
N GLN A 149 -10.45 -2.91 -6.41
CA GLN A 149 -9.73 -1.74 -5.91
C GLN A 149 -8.99 -2.01 -4.58
N TYR A 150 -9.62 -2.82 -3.73
CA TYR A 150 -9.21 -3.03 -2.33
C TYR A 150 -9.21 -4.50 -1.92
N GLY A 151 -9.54 -5.44 -2.81
CA GLY A 151 -9.47 -6.87 -2.50
C GLY A 151 -8.03 -7.29 -2.33
N ILE A 152 -7.58 -7.11 -1.09
CA ILE A 152 -6.67 -7.94 -0.35
C ILE A 152 -5.62 -8.63 -1.26
N ASN A 153 -4.55 -7.89 -1.49
CA ASN A 153 -3.19 -8.40 -1.50
C ASN A 153 -2.64 -9.08 -2.79
N SER A 154 -2.81 -8.57 -4.01
CA SER A 154 -1.84 -8.95 -5.07
C SER A 154 -0.46 -8.37 -4.73
N ASP A 155 -0.38 -7.04 -4.64
CA ASP A 155 0.88 -6.33 -4.41
C ASP A 155 1.39 -6.51 -2.99
N LEU A 156 0.52 -6.53 -1.98
CA LEU A 156 0.93 -6.81 -0.60
C LEU A 156 1.39 -8.26 -0.40
N ARG A 157 0.76 -9.28 -1.03
CA ARG A 157 1.30 -10.67 -0.98
C ARG A 157 2.59 -10.77 -1.77
N ASN A 158 2.70 -10.10 -2.92
CA ASN A 158 3.92 -10.09 -3.71
C ASN A 158 5.07 -9.46 -2.91
N GLY A 159 4.82 -8.34 -2.21
CA GLY A 159 5.76 -7.71 -1.29
C GLY A 159 6.17 -8.62 -0.14
N ILE A 160 5.21 -9.20 0.59
CA ILE A 160 5.50 -10.13 1.71
C ILE A 160 6.27 -11.37 1.22
N THR A 161 5.93 -11.89 0.03
CA THR A 161 6.62 -13.05 -0.57
C THR A 161 8.05 -12.69 -0.99
N ALA A 162 8.25 -11.50 -1.56
CA ALA A 162 9.57 -10.98 -1.93
C ALA A 162 10.44 -10.74 -0.69
N ASP A 163 9.90 -10.14 0.37
CA ASP A 163 10.63 -9.90 1.62
C ASP A 163 11.02 -11.20 2.33
N LYS A 164 10.14 -12.20 2.32
CA LYS A 164 10.43 -13.54 2.85
C LYS A 164 11.53 -14.23 2.04
N ALA A 165 11.52 -14.11 0.71
CA ALA A 165 12.57 -14.63 -0.16
C ALA A 165 13.90 -13.92 0.07
N ALA A 166 13.91 -12.59 0.16
CA ALA A 166 15.10 -11.79 0.45
C ALA A 166 15.69 -12.13 1.83
N SER A 167 14.85 -12.30 2.84
CA SER A 167 15.26 -12.70 4.19
C SER A 167 15.90 -14.09 4.19
N ALA A 168 15.36 -15.05 3.43
CA ALA A 168 15.94 -16.38 3.28
C ALA A 168 17.30 -16.35 2.57
N VAL A 169 17.46 -15.53 1.52
CA VAL A 169 18.74 -15.33 0.83
C VAL A 169 19.79 -14.73 1.78
N ASN A 170 19.41 -13.73 2.58
CA ASN A 170 20.30 -13.12 3.56
C ASN A 170 20.74 -14.10 4.65
N ALA A 171 19.82 -14.95 5.15
CA ALA A 171 20.15 -16.00 6.11
C ALA A 171 21.14 -17.02 5.52
N ASN A 172 20.94 -17.45 4.28
CA ASN A 172 21.85 -18.37 3.60
C ASN A 172 23.23 -17.76 3.37
N ALA A 173 23.30 -16.48 3.00
CA ALA A 173 24.56 -15.75 2.83
C ALA A 173 25.32 -15.60 4.17
N ALA A 174 24.60 -15.37 5.27
CA ALA A 174 25.18 -15.32 6.61
C ALA A 174 25.74 -16.69 7.03
N GLN A 175 25.00 -17.79 6.78
CA GLN A 175 25.47 -19.15 7.05
C GLN A 175 26.72 -19.49 6.24
N ALA A 176 26.72 -19.22 4.93
CA ALA A 176 27.89 -19.44 4.08
C ALA A 176 29.11 -18.63 4.53
N SER A 177 28.90 -17.43 5.08
CA SER A 177 29.97 -16.61 5.65
C SER A 177 30.52 -17.22 6.94
N ALA A 178 29.65 -17.76 7.79
CA ALA A 178 30.04 -18.46 9.02
C ALA A 178 30.83 -19.74 8.73
N ASP A 179 30.38 -20.54 7.74
CA ASP A 179 31.07 -21.77 7.32
C ASP A 179 32.46 -21.46 6.75
N ASN A 180 32.57 -20.40 5.95
CA ASN A 180 33.85 -19.92 5.44
C ASN A 180 34.80 -19.45 6.55
N ALA A 181 34.29 -18.80 7.60
CA ALA A 181 35.09 -18.40 8.74
C ALA A 181 35.59 -19.62 9.54
N ALA A 182 34.73 -20.63 9.74
CA ALA A 182 35.10 -21.88 10.39
C ALA A 182 36.18 -22.64 9.60
N ALA A 183 36.04 -22.73 8.27
CA ALA A 183 37.03 -23.38 7.41
C ALA A 183 38.40 -22.67 7.47
N LYS A 184 38.41 -21.33 7.45
CA LYS A 184 39.65 -20.53 7.60
C LYS A 184 40.31 -20.76 8.96
N SER A 185 39.53 -20.87 10.03
CA SER A 185 40.05 -21.17 11.38
C SER A 185 40.73 -22.56 11.42
N SER A 186 40.08 -23.59 10.87
CA SER A 186 40.65 -24.93 10.79
C SER A 186 41.94 -24.98 9.97
N LEU A 187 42.00 -24.23 8.86
CA LEU A 187 43.21 -24.13 8.05
C LEU A 187 44.34 -23.42 8.80
N ALA A 188 44.04 -22.34 9.51
CA ALA A 188 45.02 -21.64 10.36
C ALA A 188 45.58 -22.56 11.45
N ASN A 189 44.74 -23.38 12.09
CA ASN A 189 45.19 -24.38 13.07
C ASN A 189 46.11 -25.44 12.43
N THR A 190 45.79 -25.89 11.22
CA THR A 190 46.61 -26.85 10.47
C THR A 190 48.00 -26.28 10.19
N TYR A 191 48.07 -25.03 9.70
CA TYR A 191 49.34 -24.36 9.45
C TYR A 191 50.14 -24.12 10.74
N ALA A 192 49.46 -23.76 11.84
CA ALA A 192 50.12 -23.63 13.14
C ALA A 192 50.73 -24.97 13.61
N SER A 193 50.02 -26.09 13.45
CA SER A 193 50.54 -27.42 13.78
C SER A 193 51.71 -27.83 12.89
N GLN A 194 51.66 -27.55 11.59
CA GLN A 194 52.76 -27.81 10.66
C GLN A 194 54.00 -27.00 11.01
N ALA A 195 53.84 -25.70 11.30
CA ALA A 195 54.93 -24.84 11.73
C ALA A 195 55.60 -25.34 13.02
N LEU A 196 54.80 -25.82 13.98
CA LEU A 196 55.32 -26.45 15.19
C LEU A 196 56.12 -27.72 14.87
N GLY A 197 55.60 -28.57 13.98
CA GLY A 197 56.31 -29.77 13.52
C GLY A 197 57.66 -29.45 12.89
N HIS A 198 57.71 -28.46 11.99
CA HIS A 198 58.97 -27.99 11.41
C HIS A 198 59.95 -27.46 12.45
N ALA A 199 59.48 -26.70 13.44
CA ALA A 199 60.32 -26.22 14.53
C ALA A 199 60.90 -27.37 15.38
N THR A 200 60.10 -28.41 15.64
CA THR A 200 60.56 -29.63 16.33
C THR A 200 61.64 -30.34 15.52
N THR A 201 61.40 -30.61 14.23
CA THR A 201 62.38 -31.27 13.35
C THR A 201 63.67 -30.47 13.25
N ALA A 202 63.59 -29.15 13.06
CA ALA A 202 64.78 -28.30 13.03
C ALA A 202 65.61 -28.38 14.33
N ASN A 203 64.95 -28.51 15.48
CA ASN A 203 65.63 -28.66 16.75
C ASN A 203 66.27 -30.06 16.90
N GLU A 204 65.63 -31.11 16.39
CA GLU A 204 66.18 -32.47 16.34
C GLU A 204 67.41 -32.53 15.41
N ASP A 205 67.32 -31.94 14.22
CA ASP A 205 68.42 -31.87 13.26
C ASP A 205 69.63 -31.10 13.84
N ARG A 206 69.38 -30.00 14.55
CA ARG A 206 70.43 -29.26 15.26
C ARG A 206 71.13 -30.14 16.31
N LEU A 207 70.38 -30.89 17.11
CA LEU A 207 70.95 -31.79 18.12
C LEU A 207 71.76 -32.92 17.48
N GLN A 208 71.29 -33.49 16.36
CA GLN A 208 72.04 -34.49 15.60
C GLN A 208 73.34 -33.91 15.03
N ALA A 209 73.32 -32.69 14.49
CA ALA A 209 74.52 -32.02 14.00
C ALA A 209 75.53 -31.73 15.12
N GLU A 210 75.07 -31.33 16.30
CA GLU A 210 75.92 -31.15 17.49
C GLU A 210 76.56 -32.48 17.92
N SER A 211 75.78 -33.56 17.99
CA SER A 211 76.30 -34.89 18.31
C SER A 211 77.32 -35.39 17.26
N ALA A 212 77.07 -35.16 15.98
CA ALA A 212 77.99 -35.53 14.91
C ALA A 212 79.30 -34.73 15.00
N ARG A 213 79.24 -33.44 15.33
CA ARG A 213 80.43 -32.61 15.56
C ARG A 213 81.27 -33.14 16.72
N ASP A 214 80.63 -33.48 17.84
CA ASP A 214 81.34 -33.99 19.02
C ASP A 214 82.02 -35.34 18.72
N LEU A 215 81.38 -36.22 17.94
CA LEU A 215 82.00 -37.47 17.47
C LEU A 215 83.20 -37.23 16.54
N VAL A 216 83.12 -36.22 15.66
CA VAL A 216 84.26 -35.85 14.78
C VAL A 216 85.44 -35.35 15.62
N LEU A 217 85.19 -34.55 16.65
CA LEU A 217 86.24 -34.08 17.56
C LEU A 217 86.89 -35.26 18.29
N GLU A 218 86.10 -36.17 18.87
CA GLU A 218 86.61 -37.37 19.54
C GLU A 218 87.47 -38.23 18.59
N LYS A 219 87.00 -38.46 17.36
CA LYS A 219 87.77 -39.21 16.36
C LYS A 219 89.04 -38.48 15.95
N THR A 220 89.02 -37.16 15.87
CA THR A 220 90.20 -36.35 15.54
C THR A 220 91.25 -36.46 16.64
N ASP A 221 90.85 -36.42 17.91
CA ASP A 221 91.76 -36.60 19.05
C ASP A 221 92.41 -37.99 19.04
N ILE A 222 91.65 -39.04 18.73
CA ILE A 222 92.18 -40.41 18.58
C ILE A 222 93.19 -40.48 17.43
N ILE A 223 92.89 -39.85 16.28
CA ILE A 223 93.80 -39.84 15.12
C ILE A 223 95.10 -39.12 15.49
N LEU A 224 95.03 -37.97 16.15
CA LEU A 224 96.21 -37.21 16.56
C LEU A 224 97.09 -38.04 17.52
N ALA A 225 96.50 -38.70 18.51
CA ALA A 225 97.23 -39.60 19.40
C ALA A 225 97.90 -40.76 18.63
N LYS A 226 97.23 -41.32 17.62
CA LYS A 226 97.78 -42.40 16.80
C LYS A 226 98.90 -41.92 15.87
N VAL A 227 98.82 -40.68 15.38
CA VAL A 227 99.90 -40.06 14.60
C VAL A 227 101.14 -39.86 15.46
N ASP A 228 100.98 -39.42 16.71
CA ASP A 228 102.10 -39.26 17.66
C ASP A 228 102.78 -40.61 17.95
N GLU A 229 101.99 -41.69 18.14
CA GLU A 229 102.53 -43.05 18.28
C GLU A 229 103.31 -43.50 17.03
N VAL A 230 102.77 -43.25 15.83
CA VAL A 230 103.43 -43.63 14.56
C VAL A 230 104.73 -42.85 14.36
N GLU A 231 104.79 -41.57 14.68
CA GLU A 231 106.03 -40.79 14.60
C GLU A 231 107.08 -41.26 15.62
N ALA A 232 106.65 -41.70 16.82
CA ALA A 232 107.54 -42.34 17.79
C ALA A 232 108.11 -43.67 17.27
N ASP A 233 107.26 -44.54 16.73
CA ASP A 233 107.66 -45.82 16.12
C ASP A 233 108.60 -45.60 14.92
N ARG A 234 108.33 -44.60 14.10
CA ARG A 234 109.19 -44.22 12.95
C ARG A 234 110.58 -43.78 13.40
N ALA A 235 110.67 -43.01 14.48
CA ALA A 235 111.97 -42.63 15.06
C ALA A 235 112.75 -43.85 15.58
N GLU A 236 112.07 -44.82 16.20
CA GLU A 236 112.70 -46.07 16.63
C GLU A 236 113.19 -46.92 15.45
N VAL A 237 112.36 -47.07 14.40
CA VAL A 237 112.73 -47.79 13.18
C VAL A 237 113.93 -47.13 12.50
N ALA A 238 113.96 -45.80 12.39
CA ALA A 238 115.10 -45.08 11.82
C ALA A 238 116.40 -45.35 12.59
N SER A 239 116.34 -45.40 13.92
CA SER A 239 117.48 -45.79 14.77
C SER A 239 117.94 -47.22 14.50
N LYS A 240 117.01 -48.18 14.40
CA LYS A 240 117.32 -49.59 14.09
C LYS A 240 117.92 -49.75 12.70
N VAL A 241 117.45 -49.00 11.70
CA VAL A 241 118.02 -49.00 10.34
C VAL A 241 119.46 -48.49 10.34
N ALA A 242 119.75 -47.40 11.06
CA ALA A 242 121.11 -46.87 11.17
C ALA A 242 122.09 -47.87 11.84
N ILE A 243 121.62 -48.61 12.85
CA ILE A 243 122.39 -49.69 13.49
C ILE A 243 122.64 -50.83 12.48
N ALA A 244 121.63 -51.23 11.70
CA ALA A 244 121.75 -52.28 10.70
C ALA A 244 122.73 -51.90 9.56
N GLU A 245 122.72 -50.66 9.10
CA GLU A 245 123.69 -50.15 8.11
C GLU A 245 125.12 -50.17 8.67
N THR A 246 125.30 -49.76 9.92
CA THR A 246 126.60 -49.84 10.60
C THR A 246 127.10 -51.29 10.70
N ALA A 247 126.21 -52.22 11.05
CA ALA A 247 126.54 -53.65 11.12
C ALA A 247 126.89 -54.25 9.75
N LYS A 248 126.21 -53.81 8.68
CA LYS A 248 126.53 -54.21 7.29
C LYS A 248 127.94 -53.77 6.90
N ILE A 249 128.32 -52.52 7.18
CA ILE A 249 129.67 -51.99 6.92
C ILE A 249 130.72 -52.83 7.68
N GLN A 250 130.46 -53.19 8.93
CA GLN A 250 131.35 -54.06 9.72
C GLN A 250 131.48 -55.48 9.14
N ALA A 251 130.39 -56.04 8.62
CA ALA A 251 130.40 -57.35 7.97
C ALA A 251 131.22 -57.34 6.67
N GLU A 252 131.07 -56.30 5.85
CA GLU A 252 131.85 -56.11 4.61
C GLU A 252 133.35 -55.96 4.91
N ALA A 253 133.72 -55.21 5.96
CA ALA A 253 135.11 -55.09 6.41
C ALA A 253 135.70 -56.42 6.92
N SER A 254 134.89 -57.21 7.63
CA SER A 254 135.27 -58.55 8.08
C SER A 254 135.49 -59.50 6.91
N ASN A 255 134.63 -59.44 5.88
CA ASN A 255 134.78 -60.25 4.67
C ASN A 255 136.05 -59.88 3.88
N ALA A 256 136.37 -58.60 3.76
CA ALA A 256 137.62 -58.14 3.14
C ALA A 256 138.86 -58.63 3.90
N SER A 257 138.78 -58.69 5.22
CA SER A 257 139.85 -59.23 6.08
C SER A 257 140.04 -60.73 5.85
N ALA A 258 138.95 -61.50 5.78
CA ALA A 258 138.99 -62.94 5.47
C ALA A 258 139.65 -63.22 4.11
N LEU A 259 139.33 -62.44 3.08
CA LEU A 259 139.94 -62.55 1.75
C LEU A 259 141.46 -62.27 1.77
N ASN A 260 141.91 -61.34 2.61
CA ASN A 260 143.33 -61.03 2.79
C ASN A 260 144.08 -62.19 3.45
N HIS A 261 143.47 -62.84 4.45
CA HIS A 261 144.02 -64.05 5.07
C HIS A 261 144.10 -65.22 4.08
N GLU A 262 143.10 -65.41 3.23
CA GLU A 262 143.11 -66.41 2.15
C GLU A 262 144.26 -66.16 1.14
N LEU A 263 144.46 -64.91 0.72
CA LEU A 263 145.57 -64.51 -0.17
C LEU A 263 146.96 -64.74 0.45
N LYS A 264 147.11 -64.48 1.75
CA LYS A 264 148.36 -64.77 2.48
C LYS A 264 148.62 -66.27 2.59
N ALA A 265 147.59 -67.07 2.89
CA ALA A 265 147.69 -68.52 2.93
C ALA A 265 148.10 -69.10 1.56
N LYS A 266 147.57 -68.54 0.46
CA LYS A 266 147.93 -68.96 -0.90
C LYS A 266 149.39 -68.63 -1.26
N LYS A 267 149.90 -67.44 -0.90
CA LYS A 267 151.31 -67.07 -1.10
C LYS A 267 152.30 -67.95 -0.33
N TRP A 268 151.91 -68.46 0.85
CA TRP A 268 152.74 -69.36 1.65
C TRP A 268 152.83 -70.79 1.08
N ALA A 269 151.93 -71.18 0.17
CA ALA A 269 151.83 -72.53 -0.38
C ALA A 269 152.67 -72.75 -1.66
N ASP A 270 152.96 -71.69 -2.43
CA ASP A 270 153.47 -71.80 -3.81
C ASP A 270 155.00 -71.57 -3.96
N GLU A 271 155.74 -71.29 -2.88
CA GLU A 271 157.18 -70.99 -2.96
C GLU A 271 158.11 -72.19 -2.73
N ALA A 272 159.22 -72.21 -3.47
CA ALA A 272 160.17 -73.33 -3.54
C ALA A 272 161.00 -73.54 -2.24
N PRO A 273 161.50 -74.76 -1.97
CA PRO A 273 162.25 -75.07 -0.75
C PRO A 273 163.50 -74.19 -0.57
N GLY A 274 163.67 -73.58 0.61
CA GLY A 274 164.87 -72.82 0.98
C GLY A 274 164.78 -71.30 0.82
N VAL A 275 163.62 -70.75 0.47
CA VAL A 275 163.37 -69.31 0.40
C VAL A 275 162.77 -68.80 1.72
N GLN A 276 163.24 -67.63 2.17
CA GLN A 276 162.78 -66.96 3.39
C GLN A 276 161.60 -66.05 3.04
N VAL A 277 160.39 -66.42 3.47
CA VAL A 277 159.15 -65.67 3.17
C VAL A 277 158.78 -64.61 4.24
N ASP A 278 159.47 -64.62 5.39
CA ASP A 278 159.45 -63.59 6.44
C ASP A 278 160.75 -63.74 7.28
N PRO A 279 161.31 -62.69 7.92
CA PRO A 279 162.52 -62.84 8.74
C PRO A 279 162.31 -63.90 9.83
N SER A 280 163.12 -64.95 9.79
CA SER A 280 163.15 -66.09 10.75
C SER A 280 162.15 -67.26 10.53
N LYS A 281 161.48 -67.41 9.38
CA LYS A 281 160.62 -68.59 9.09
C LYS A 281 160.85 -69.17 7.67
N TYR A 282 160.79 -70.51 7.53
CA TYR A 282 161.06 -71.28 6.30
C TYR A 282 159.81 -71.99 5.74
N SER A 283 159.85 -72.39 4.45
CA SER A 283 158.75 -72.96 3.65
C SER A 283 158.11 -74.26 4.17
N ALA A 284 156.79 -74.41 3.93
CA ALA A 284 155.91 -75.47 4.42
C ALA A 284 156.30 -76.92 4.04
N LEU A 285 157.12 -77.14 3.02
CA LEU A 285 157.63 -78.47 2.64
C LEU A 285 158.57 -79.10 3.70
N HIS A 286 159.16 -78.30 4.62
CA HIS A 286 160.02 -78.79 5.70
C HIS A 286 159.27 -79.42 6.88
N HIS A 287 157.99 -79.04 7.10
CA HIS A 287 157.19 -79.56 8.22
C HIS A 287 156.20 -80.67 7.81
N ALA A 288 156.25 -81.12 6.55
CA ALA A 288 155.34 -82.10 5.94
C ALA A 288 155.35 -83.51 6.57
N VAL A 289 156.27 -83.83 7.49
CA VAL A 289 156.31 -85.13 8.19
C VAL A 289 155.60 -85.10 9.57
N LYS A 290 155.01 -83.97 9.99
CA LYS A 290 154.36 -83.83 11.32
C LYS A 290 152.84 -83.52 11.36
N ALA A 291 152.12 -83.54 10.24
CA ALA A 291 150.72 -83.08 10.20
C ALA A 291 149.74 -84.11 9.58
N SER A 292 149.72 -85.34 10.10
CA SER A 292 148.67 -86.34 9.81
C SER A 292 147.50 -86.30 10.82
N GLU A 293 147.30 -85.21 11.57
CA GLU A 293 146.34 -85.14 12.70
C GLU A 293 145.43 -83.88 12.71
N TRP A 294 144.97 -83.39 11.54
CA TRP A 294 144.26 -82.10 11.42
C TRP A 294 142.84 -82.15 10.79
N SER A 295 142.20 -83.31 10.64
CA SER A 295 140.89 -83.37 9.95
C SER A 295 139.64 -83.55 10.83
N GLU A 296 139.73 -83.71 12.16
CA GLU A 296 138.53 -83.97 12.98
C GLU A 296 138.57 -83.30 14.36
N LYS A 297 137.92 -82.13 14.50
CA LYS A 297 137.44 -81.62 15.81
C LYS A 297 136.24 -80.67 15.70
N ALA A 298 135.45 -80.64 16.78
CA ALA A 298 134.08 -80.10 16.90
C ALA A 298 133.96 -78.55 16.95
N VAL A 299 132.71 -78.08 16.85
CA VAL A 299 132.27 -76.66 16.97
C VAL A 299 132.91 -75.96 18.16
N ASP A 300 133.40 -74.73 17.94
CA ASP A 300 133.92 -73.78 18.93
C ASP A 300 135.10 -74.24 19.80
N SER A 301 136.19 -74.68 19.17
CA SER A 301 137.52 -74.74 19.81
C SER A 301 138.52 -73.79 19.16
N PRO A 302 139.22 -72.94 19.93
CA PRO A 302 140.18 -71.97 19.41
C PRO A 302 141.45 -72.68 18.95
N VAL A 303 141.82 -72.46 17.69
CA VAL A 303 143.08 -72.95 17.11
C VAL A 303 144.20 -71.92 17.22
N GLU A 304 143.88 -70.62 17.32
CA GLU A 304 144.72 -69.51 17.80
C GLU A 304 143.82 -68.26 18.05
N PRO A 305 144.31 -67.17 18.68
CA PRO A 305 143.51 -65.98 18.96
C PRO A 305 142.95 -65.34 17.67
N GLY A 306 141.64 -65.49 17.45
CA GLY A 306 140.90 -64.76 16.41
C GLY A 306 140.49 -65.54 15.15
N SER A 307 140.52 -66.88 15.11
CA SER A 307 140.00 -67.64 13.95
C SER A 307 139.33 -68.97 14.32
N TYR A 308 138.15 -69.24 13.72
CA TYR A 308 137.25 -70.39 13.98
C TYR A 308 137.00 -71.21 12.69
N SER A 309 136.41 -72.41 12.81
CA SER A 309 136.26 -73.40 11.72
C SER A 309 135.21 -73.03 10.64
N ALA A 310 135.30 -73.64 9.45
CA ALA A 310 134.39 -73.37 8.32
C ALA A 310 132.90 -73.71 8.61
N LEU A 311 132.61 -74.57 9.59
CA LEU A 311 131.25 -74.88 10.05
C LEU A 311 130.60 -73.72 10.84
N HIS A 312 131.40 -72.84 11.47
CA HIS A 312 130.91 -71.62 12.14
C HIS A 312 130.33 -70.59 11.16
N HIS A 313 130.86 -70.52 9.92
CA HIS A 313 130.34 -69.61 8.89
C HIS A 313 129.03 -70.10 8.25
N ALA A 314 128.76 -71.41 8.22
CA ALA A 314 127.51 -71.98 7.71
C ALA A 314 126.30 -71.73 8.64
N ALA A 315 126.49 -71.82 9.96
CA ALA A 315 125.43 -71.54 10.94
C ALA A 315 125.03 -70.04 10.96
N LYS A 316 125.98 -69.13 10.72
CA LYS A 316 125.73 -67.68 10.66
C LYS A 316 124.94 -67.27 9.41
N ALA A 317 125.12 -67.97 8.28
CA ALA A 317 124.35 -67.77 7.06
C ALA A 317 122.89 -68.26 7.20
N GLN A 318 122.64 -69.30 8.01
CA GLN A 318 121.30 -69.84 8.26
C GLN A 318 120.49 -68.93 9.21
N GLY A 319 121.15 -68.27 10.17
CA GLY A 319 120.54 -67.23 11.01
C GLY A 319 120.06 -66.01 10.22
N LEU A 320 120.85 -65.56 9.22
CA LEU A 320 120.49 -64.43 8.35
C LEU A 320 119.26 -64.72 7.47
N LYS A 321 119.07 -65.96 7.00
CA LYS A 321 117.90 -66.35 6.21
C LYS A 321 116.59 -66.23 7.00
N ASN A 322 116.60 -66.62 8.27
CA ASN A 322 115.43 -66.49 9.15
C ASN A 322 115.11 -65.02 9.43
N THR A 323 116.11 -64.17 9.62
CA THR A 323 115.92 -62.72 9.78
C THR A 323 115.30 -62.07 8.53
N VAL A 324 115.75 -62.46 7.33
CA VAL A 324 115.19 -61.95 6.07
C VAL A 324 113.74 -62.41 5.87
N GLN A 325 113.41 -63.65 6.24
CA GLN A 325 112.02 -64.14 6.15
C GLN A 325 111.10 -63.38 7.11
N THR A 326 111.52 -63.12 8.35
CA THR A 326 110.73 -62.33 9.31
C THR A 326 110.53 -60.88 8.82
N LEU A 327 111.54 -60.28 8.21
CA LEU A 327 111.42 -58.95 7.57
C LEU A 327 110.44 -58.97 6.40
N HIS A 328 110.47 -60.01 5.55
CA HIS A 328 109.52 -60.16 4.45
C HIS A 328 108.08 -60.24 4.94
N ASP A 329 107.80 -61.08 5.95
CA ASP A 329 106.45 -61.24 6.51
C ASP A 329 105.95 -59.94 7.16
N THR A 330 106.85 -59.16 7.77
CA THR A 330 106.54 -57.84 8.35
C THR A 330 106.21 -56.82 7.25
N VAL A 331 106.99 -56.78 6.16
CA VAL A 331 106.73 -55.88 5.02
C VAL A 331 105.40 -56.21 4.34
N VAL A 332 105.07 -57.49 4.18
CA VAL A 332 103.78 -57.91 3.61
C VAL A 332 102.62 -57.51 4.52
N THR A 333 102.78 -57.67 5.84
CA THR A 333 101.75 -57.25 6.82
C THR A 333 101.52 -55.74 6.78
N GLU A 334 102.59 -54.94 6.78
CA GLU A 334 102.49 -53.48 6.70
C GLU A 334 101.94 -53.00 5.36
N ALA A 335 102.30 -53.63 4.23
CA ALA A 335 101.72 -53.30 2.93
C ALA A 335 100.20 -53.51 2.91
N THR A 336 99.72 -54.59 3.54
CA THR A 336 98.27 -54.87 3.66
C THR A 336 97.57 -53.85 4.56
N ARG A 337 98.23 -53.41 5.63
CA ARG A 337 97.70 -52.37 6.53
C ARG A 337 97.58 -51.02 5.80
N VAL A 338 98.60 -50.62 5.05
CA VAL A 338 98.59 -49.39 4.24
C VAL A 338 97.46 -49.41 3.19
N GLU A 339 97.22 -50.54 2.54
CA GLU A 339 96.10 -50.71 1.60
C GLU A 339 94.73 -50.50 2.29
N ASN A 340 94.54 -51.08 3.48
CA ASN A 340 93.32 -50.92 4.27
C ASN A 340 93.14 -49.48 4.81
N ASP A 341 94.23 -48.82 5.22
CA ASP A 341 94.20 -47.43 5.66
C ASP A 341 93.84 -46.50 4.49
N SER A 342 94.34 -46.78 3.28
CA SER A 342 93.99 -46.07 2.05
C SER A 342 92.50 -46.19 1.71
N LEU A 343 91.94 -47.40 1.79
CA LEU A 343 90.50 -47.65 1.59
C LEU A 343 89.66 -46.89 2.62
N THR A 344 90.06 -46.93 3.89
CA THR A 344 89.36 -46.23 4.99
C THR A 344 89.39 -44.71 4.79
N ALA A 345 90.53 -44.16 4.34
CA ALA A 345 90.64 -42.75 4.00
C ALA A 345 89.76 -42.34 2.81
N SER A 346 89.64 -43.22 1.81
CA SER A 346 88.75 -43.00 0.66
C SER A 346 87.27 -43.00 1.07
N ASP A 347 86.86 -43.91 1.94
CA ASP A 347 85.48 -43.93 2.48
C ASP A 347 85.17 -42.70 3.34
N ALA A 348 86.11 -42.27 4.18
CA ALA A 348 85.97 -41.04 4.96
C ALA A 348 85.82 -39.81 4.05
N ARG A 349 86.59 -39.74 2.94
CA ARG A 349 86.44 -38.68 1.94
C ARG A 349 85.06 -38.69 1.28
N ASN A 350 84.57 -39.87 0.89
CA ASN A 350 83.24 -40.00 0.27
C ASN A 350 82.13 -39.58 1.24
N GLN A 351 82.23 -39.96 2.52
CA GLN A 351 81.28 -39.53 3.56
C GLN A 351 81.31 -38.00 3.76
N ALA A 352 82.50 -37.38 3.75
CA ALA A 352 82.64 -35.93 3.87
C ALA A 352 82.01 -35.19 2.67
N VAL A 353 82.19 -35.69 1.44
CA VAL A 353 81.53 -35.14 0.25
C VAL A 353 80.01 -35.26 0.34
N GLN A 354 79.51 -36.40 0.83
CA GLN A 354 78.08 -36.62 0.98
C GLN A 354 77.47 -35.71 2.06
N ALA A 355 78.18 -35.48 3.16
CA ALA A 355 77.79 -34.51 4.18
C ALA A 355 77.74 -33.07 3.63
N ALA A 356 78.72 -32.68 2.80
CA ALA A 356 78.73 -31.37 2.15
C ALA A 356 77.55 -31.19 1.17
N ASN A 357 77.21 -32.22 0.40
CA ASN A 357 76.04 -32.19 -0.49
C ASN A 357 74.73 -32.07 0.29
N ASN A 358 74.59 -32.78 1.41
CA ASN A 358 73.40 -32.68 2.26
C ASN A 358 73.27 -31.29 2.90
N ALA A 359 74.38 -30.67 3.31
CA ALA A 359 74.40 -29.30 3.82
C ALA A 359 73.93 -28.31 2.75
N ALA A 360 74.43 -28.41 1.51
CA ALA A 360 74.02 -27.55 0.40
C ALA A 360 72.53 -27.71 0.05
N LEU A 361 72.00 -28.94 0.10
CA LEU A 361 70.57 -29.19 -0.11
C LEU A 361 69.71 -28.58 1.00
N SER A 362 70.17 -28.64 2.24
CA SER A 362 69.49 -28.01 3.38
C SER A 362 69.46 -26.49 3.25
N GLU A 363 70.55 -25.88 2.78
CA GLU A 363 70.64 -24.44 2.51
C GLU A 363 69.65 -24.02 1.41
N ALA A 364 69.57 -24.77 0.31
CA ALA A 364 68.58 -24.55 -0.75
C ALA A 364 67.12 -24.70 -0.26
N ASN A 365 66.85 -25.67 0.61
CA ASN A 365 65.53 -25.85 1.21
C ASN A 365 65.15 -24.68 2.13
N ALA A 366 66.11 -24.14 2.88
CA ALA A 366 65.91 -22.96 3.72
C ALA A 366 65.60 -21.71 2.89
N ASP A 367 66.25 -21.55 1.73
CA ASP A 367 65.95 -20.46 0.80
C ASP A 367 64.55 -20.58 0.18
N ASN A 368 64.13 -21.78 -0.23
CA ASN A 368 62.76 -22.02 -0.68
C ASN A 368 61.72 -21.70 0.41
N ALA A 369 61.99 -22.11 1.66
CA ALA A 369 61.10 -21.79 2.78
C ALA A 369 60.96 -20.28 3.03
N LYS A 370 62.02 -19.49 2.80
CA LYS A 370 61.93 -18.02 2.84
C LYS A 370 61.05 -17.46 1.73
N VAL A 371 61.17 -17.98 0.51
CA VAL A 371 60.34 -17.56 -0.63
C VAL A 371 58.87 -17.84 -0.35
N ASP A 372 58.55 -19.02 0.17
CA ASP A 372 57.18 -19.41 0.53
C ASP A 372 56.62 -18.52 1.67
N ALA A 373 57.45 -18.18 2.66
CA ALA A 373 57.06 -17.27 3.73
C ALA A 373 56.77 -15.85 3.22
N GLU A 374 57.55 -15.34 2.26
CA GLU A 374 57.34 -14.02 1.64
C GLU A 374 56.07 -14.01 0.77
N ALA A 375 55.80 -15.10 0.05
CA ALA A 375 54.56 -15.28 -0.71
C ALA A 375 53.33 -15.31 0.22
N ALA A 376 53.41 -16.02 1.34
CA ALA A 376 52.36 -16.05 2.36
C ALA A 376 52.12 -14.67 2.99
N ARG A 377 53.19 -13.91 3.27
CA ARG A 377 53.11 -12.53 3.77
C ARG A 377 52.40 -11.61 2.77
N THR A 378 52.74 -11.72 1.49
CA THR A 378 52.11 -10.95 0.41
C THR A 378 50.62 -11.27 0.30
N ALA A 379 50.25 -12.55 0.38
CA ALA A 379 48.84 -12.97 0.38
C ALA A 379 48.08 -12.42 1.59
N ALA A 380 48.66 -12.48 2.79
CA ALA A 380 48.05 -11.91 4.00
C ALA A 380 47.80 -10.39 3.87
N GLN A 381 48.72 -9.66 3.24
CA GLN A 381 48.58 -8.23 3.01
C GLN A 381 47.48 -7.90 1.98
N ALA A 382 47.34 -8.71 0.93
CA ALA A 382 46.23 -8.61 -0.04
C ALA A 382 44.87 -8.89 0.61
N HIS A 383 44.80 -9.87 1.51
CA HIS A 383 43.60 -10.16 2.30
C HIS A 383 43.24 -9.02 3.24
N SER A 384 44.21 -8.42 3.93
CA SER A 384 44.02 -7.25 4.78
C SER A 384 43.46 -6.06 3.99
N THR A 385 44.01 -5.80 2.79
CA THR A 385 43.53 -4.73 1.90
C THR A 385 42.10 -4.95 1.42
N SER A 386 41.77 -6.20 1.06
CA SER A 386 40.40 -6.58 0.67
C SER A 386 39.41 -6.45 1.83
N ALA A 387 39.83 -6.80 3.05
CA ALA A 387 39.03 -6.63 4.26
C ALA A 387 38.78 -5.14 4.56
N GLY A 388 39.79 -4.28 4.43
CA GLY A 388 39.64 -2.82 4.55
C GLY A 388 38.65 -2.25 3.54
N SER A 389 38.74 -2.66 2.27
CA SER A 389 37.81 -2.23 1.21
C SER A 389 36.37 -2.68 1.49
N SER A 390 36.20 -3.90 2.02
CA SER A 390 34.90 -4.44 2.42
C SER A 390 34.31 -3.65 3.61
N ALA A 391 35.13 -3.27 4.59
CA ALA A 391 34.72 -2.44 5.72
C ALA A 391 34.27 -1.04 5.26
N THR A 392 35.01 -0.40 4.34
CA THR A 392 34.61 0.89 3.75
C THR A 392 33.25 0.78 3.04
N THR A 393 33.03 -0.30 2.28
CA THR A 393 31.75 -0.54 1.59
C THR A 393 30.61 -0.71 2.59
N ALA A 394 30.85 -1.39 3.72
CA ALA A 394 29.85 -1.55 4.78
C ALA A 394 29.49 -0.21 5.43
N THR A 395 30.47 0.65 5.72
CA THR A 395 30.22 2.01 6.23
C THR A 395 29.39 2.84 5.25
N GLN A 396 29.73 2.84 3.96
CA GLN A 396 28.95 3.57 2.94
C GLN A 396 27.49 3.11 2.86
N LYS A 397 27.24 1.79 3.00
CA LYS A 397 25.87 1.26 3.04
C LYS A 397 25.12 1.69 4.30
N ALA A 398 25.80 1.75 5.45
CA ALA A 398 25.21 2.26 6.68
C ALA A 398 24.83 3.75 6.57
N ASP A 399 25.71 4.57 5.99
CA ASP A 399 25.45 6.00 5.76
C ASP A 399 24.28 6.21 4.79
N ALA A 400 24.19 5.41 3.71
CA ALA A 400 23.07 5.46 2.77
C ALA A 400 21.73 5.05 3.41
N ALA A 401 21.75 4.07 4.31
CA ALA A 401 20.57 3.67 5.08
C ALA A 401 20.11 4.78 6.02
N ALA A 402 21.05 5.44 6.72
CA ALA A 402 20.74 6.58 7.59
C ALA A 402 20.15 7.76 6.80
N ALA A 403 20.72 8.09 5.63
CA ALA A 403 20.18 9.14 4.76
C ALA A 403 18.76 8.81 4.27
N SER A 404 18.49 7.54 3.94
CA SER A 404 17.15 7.08 3.53
C SER A 404 16.14 7.20 4.67
N GLN A 405 16.56 6.95 5.91
CA GLN A 405 15.71 7.09 7.09
C GLN A 405 15.33 8.56 7.35
N VAL A 406 16.27 9.49 7.18
CA VAL A 406 16.01 10.93 7.29
C VAL A 406 15.01 11.38 6.21
N ALA A 407 15.21 10.96 4.95
CA ALA A 407 14.31 11.30 3.85
C ALA A 407 12.88 10.78 4.09
N ALA A 408 12.72 9.59 4.67
CA ALA A 408 11.42 9.06 5.05
C ALA A 408 10.74 9.92 6.14
N SER A 409 11.50 10.35 7.15
CA SER A 409 11.00 11.22 8.22
C SER A 409 10.57 12.60 7.69
N ASP A 410 11.32 13.17 6.75
CA ASP A 410 10.99 14.46 6.12
C ASP A 410 9.71 14.34 5.27
N ALA A 411 9.55 13.22 4.55
CA ALA A 411 8.34 12.96 3.77
C ALA A 411 7.10 12.82 4.67
N GLU A 412 7.23 12.15 5.82
CA GLU A 412 6.14 12.04 6.80
C GLU A 412 5.77 13.41 7.39
N ALA A 413 6.76 14.24 7.75
CA ALA A 413 6.52 15.60 8.21
C ALA A 413 5.81 16.46 7.16
N ALA A 414 6.20 16.33 5.88
CA ALA A 414 5.54 17.03 4.77
C ALA A 414 4.08 16.57 4.58
N ALA A 415 3.80 15.27 4.70
CA ALA A 415 2.45 14.73 4.62
C ALA A 415 1.55 15.25 5.76
N VAL A 416 2.07 15.33 6.98
CA VAL A 416 1.36 15.90 8.14
C VAL A 416 1.04 17.38 7.93
N ALA A 417 2.00 18.16 7.42
CA ALA A 417 1.78 19.58 7.10
C ALA A 417 0.72 19.78 6.01
N ALA A 418 0.73 18.94 4.96
CA ALA A 418 -0.28 18.95 3.91
C ALA A 418 -1.69 18.63 4.45
N ASN A 419 -1.81 17.62 5.31
CA ASN A 419 -3.07 17.26 5.96
C ASN A 419 -3.61 18.40 6.85
N THR A 420 -2.74 19.06 7.62
CA THR A 420 -3.12 20.22 8.45
C THR A 420 -3.64 21.39 7.60
N THR A 421 -3.00 21.63 6.45
CA THR A 421 -3.44 22.65 5.50
C THR A 421 -4.82 22.31 4.92
N ALA A 422 -5.03 21.05 4.54
CA ALA A 422 -6.32 20.58 4.03
C ALA A 422 -7.45 20.72 5.06
N GLN A 423 -7.21 20.39 6.34
CA GLN A 423 -8.17 20.57 7.42
C GLN A 423 -8.52 22.05 7.66
N THR A 424 -7.54 22.93 7.58
CA THR A 424 -7.75 24.39 7.70
C THR A 424 -8.61 24.92 6.55
N ALA A 425 -8.33 24.47 5.32
CA ALA A 425 -9.11 24.82 4.15
C ALA A 425 -10.56 24.30 4.27
N ALA A 426 -10.76 23.06 4.73
CA ALA A 426 -12.08 22.48 4.97
C ALA A 426 -12.87 23.27 6.02
N THR A 427 -12.23 23.62 7.15
CA THR A 427 -12.85 24.44 8.20
C THR A 427 -13.28 25.80 7.65
N THR A 428 -12.40 26.46 6.88
CA THR A 428 -12.70 27.74 6.25
C THR A 428 -13.87 27.64 5.27
N ALA A 429 -13.95 26.56 4.48
CA ALA A 429 -15.06 26.32 3.56
C ALA A 429 -16.39 26.15 4.32
N THR A 430 -16.40 25.40 5.42
CA THR A 430 -17.58 25.22 6.29
C THR A 430 -18.04 26.55 6.90
N THR A 431 -17.11 27.40 7.34
CA THR A 431 -17.42 28.75 7.83
C THR A 431 -18.07 29.60 6.74
N LYS A 432 -17.47 29.65 5.55
CA LYS A 432 -18.03 30.39 4.41
C LYS A 432 -19.40 29.89 3.98
N ALA A 433 -19.63 28.57 4.02
CA ALA A 433 -20.94 27.99 3.74
C ALA A 433 -21.99 28.45 4.76
N SER A 434 -21.64 28.47 6.05
CA SER A 434 -22.52 28.96 7.13
C SER A 434 -22.83 30.45 6.98
N GLU A 435 -21.83 31.26 6.62
CA GLU A 435 -22.02 32.69 6.32
C GLU A 435 -22.95 32.90 5.11
N ALA A 436 -22.80 32.10 4.06
CA ALA A 436 -23.66 32.16 2.87
C ALA A 436 -25.12 31.78 3.19
N VAL A 437 -25.35 30.78 4.04
CA VAL A 437 -26.71 30.44 4.53
C VAL A 437 -27.30 31.60 5.32
N THR A 438 -26.53 32.19 6.23
CA THR A 438 -26.96 33.34 7.03
C THR A 438 -27.33 34.53 6.13
N ALA A 439 -26.51 34.82 5.11
CA ALA A 439 -26.79 35.87 4.14
C ALA A 439 -28.06 35.58 3.32
N ARG A 440 -28.24 34.33 2.86
CA ARG A 440 -29.45 33.89 2.15
C ARG A 440 -30.69 34.07 3.02
N ASP A 441 -30.66 33.63 4.26
CA ASP A 441 -31.81 33.73 5.16
C ASP A 441 -32.16 35.20 5.46
N ALA A 442 -31.16 36.08 5.57
CA ALA A 442 -31.38 37.53 5.65
C ALA A 442 -32.07 38.10 4.39
N THR A 443 -31.69 37.63 3.19
CA THR A 443 -32.37 38.06 1.95
C THR A 443 -33.80 37.56 1.86
N ILE A 444 -34.10 36.36 2.36
CA ILE A 444 -35.47 35.82 2.42
C ILE A 444 -36.32 36.67 3.36
N LEU A 445 -35.82 36.98 4.56
CA LEU A 445 -36.51 37.86 5.50
C LEU A 445 -36.81 39.24 4.91
N ALA A 446 -35.85 39.84 4.19
CA ALA A 446 -36.06 41.12 3.51
C ALA A 446 -37.13 41.03 2.41
N ARG A 447 -37.13 39.94 1.63
CA ARG A 447 -38.15 39.69 0.61
C ARG A 447 -39.53 39.53 1.23
N ASP A 448 -39.64 38.74 2.29
CA ASP A 448 -40.92 38.48 2.96
C ASP A 448 -41.47 39.76 3.60
N ALA A 449 -40.59 40.62 4.16
CA ALA A 449 -40.97 41.96 4.63
C ALA A 449 -41.47 42.86 3.48
N ALA A 450 -40.85 42.81 2.30
CA ALA A 450 -41.29 43.56 1.13
C ALA A 450 -42.65 43.07 0.61
N VAL A 451 -42.90 41.76 0.60
CA VAL A 451 -44.20 41.17 0.25
C VAL A 451 -45.28 41.61 1.22
N ALA A 452 -44.99 41.59 2.53
CA ALA A 452 -45.92 42.09 3.55
C ALA A 452 -46.25 43.58 3.35
N ALA A 453 -45.25 44.42 3.04
CA ALA A 453 -45.49 45.83 2.73
C ALA A 453 -46.35 46.02 1.48
N GLN A 454 -46.17 45.20 0.44
CA GLN A 454 -46.99 45.24 -0.77
C GLN A 454 -48.44 44.80 -0.50
N GLN A 455 -48.66 43.82 0.37
CA GLN A 455 -50.00 43.42 0.81
C GLN A 455 -50.70 44.57 1.55
N THR A 456 -50.00 45.25 2.46
CA THR A 456 -50.54 46.44 3.15
C THR A 456 -50.89 47.54 2.16
N ALA A 457 -50.00 47.86 1.21
CA ALA A 457 -50.28 48.87 0.19
C ALA A 457 -51.47 48.51 -0.72
N THR A 458 -51.67 47.21 -0.99
CA THR A 458 -52.83 46.72 -1.74
C THR A 458 -54.12 46.88 -0.93
N ALA A 459 -54.09 46.53 0.36
CA ALA A 459 -55.21 46.75 1.27
C ALA A 459 -55.58 48.24 1.40
N ASP A 460 -54.59 49.12 1.53
CA ASP A 460 -54.80 50.57 1.54
C ASP A 460 -55.42 51.07 0.24
N LYS A 461 -54.96 50.54 -0.91
CA LYS A 461 -55.55 50.85 -2.21
C LYS A 461 -57.02 50.41 -2.29
N ASP A 462 -57.35 49.22 -1.79
CA ASP A 462 -58.71 48.70 -1.79
C ASP A 462 -59.63 49.53 -0.88
N ILE A 463 -59.13 50.00 0.26
CA ILE A 463 -59.84 50.95 1.14
C ILE A 463 -60.12 52.26 0.38
N VAL A 464 -59.14 52.80 -0.34
CA VAL A 464 -59.31 54.04 -1.13
C VAL A 464 -60.33 53.84 -2.26
N VAL A 465 -60.30 52.70 -2.94
CA VAL A 465 -61.29 52.36 -3.99
C VAL A 465 -62.70 52.27 -3.39
N ALA A 466 -62.87 51.57 -2.27
CA ALA A 466 -64.16 51.48 -1.58
C ALA A 466 -64.68 52.86 -1.12
N ALA A 467 -63.80 53.73 -0.63
CA ALA A 467 -64.14 55.09 -0.26
C ALA A 467 -64.56 55.93 -1.49
N LYS A 468 -63.86 55.76 -2.62
CA LYS A 468 -64.21 56.40 -3.89
C LYS A 468 -65.57 55.92 -4.39
N ASP A 469 -65.83 54.62 -4.39
CA ASP A 469 -67.12 54.06 -4.83
C ASP A 469 -68.27 54.56 -3.96
N THR A 470 -68.05 54.65 -2.64
CA THR A 470 -69.01 55.25 -1.70
C THR A 470 -69.27 56.73 -2.03
N ALA A 471 -68.23 57.50 -2.38
CA ALA A 471 -68.38 58.91 -2.75
C ALA A 471 -69.15 59.08 -4.07
N VAL A 472 -68.90 58.22 -5.06
CA VAL A 472 -69.64 58.18 -6.33
C VAL A 472 -71.12 57.86 -6.08
N ALA A 473 -71.41 56.83 -5.28
CA ALA A 473 -72.78 56.48 -4.92
C ALA A 473 -73.53 57.64 -4.22
N LYS A 474 -72.84 58.38 -3.33
CA LYS A 474 -73.40 59.59 -2.71
C LYS A 474 -73.65 60.72 -3.73
N ALA A 475 -72.74 60.90 -4.70
CA ALA A 475 -72.91 61.89 -5.76
C ALA A 475 -74.11 61.55 -6.67
N ASP A 476 -74.27 60.27 -7.04
CA ASP A 476 -75.41 59.79 -7.84
C ASP A 476 -76.74 59.95 -7.08
N ALA A 477 -76.75 59.66 -5.78
CA ALA A 477 -77.91 59.89 -4.92
C ALA A 477 -78.27 61.38 -4.82
N ALA A 478 -77.27 62.26 -4.72
CA ALA A 478 -77.47 63.71 -4.73
C ALA A 478 -78.01 64.20 -6.08
N SER A 479 -77.49 63.69 -7.20
CA SER A 479 -77.98 63.98 -8.56
C SER A 479 -79.44 63.54 -8.74
N THR A 480 -79.79 62.36 -8.24
CA THR A 480 -81.17 61.84 -8.22
C THR A 480 -82.09 62.72 -7.38
N SER A 481 -81.62 63.15 -6.20
CA SER A 481 -82.35 64.06 -5.31
C SER A 481 -82.57 65.42 -5.96
N ALA A 482 -81.56 65.97 -6.65
CA ALA A 482 -81.68 67.22 -7.40
C ALA A 482 -82.69 67.11 -8.55
N SER A 483 -82.66 66.00 -9.30
CA SER A 483 -83.64 65.72 -10.36
C SER A 483 -85.07 65.64 -9.80
N THR A 484 -85.24 64.98 -8.66
CA THR A 484 -86.54 64.88 -7.96
C THR A 484 -87.04 66.24 -7.49
N ALA A 485 -86.15 67.05 -6.90
CA ALA A 485 -86.47 68.42 -6.48
C ALA A 485 -86.86 69.30 -7.67
N ASN A 486 -86.18 69.15 -8.82
CA ASN A 486 -86.50 69.88 -10.03
C ASN A 486 -87.87 69.48 -10.60
N SER A 487 -88.21 68.19 -10.60
CA SER A 487 -89.55 67.70 -10.95
C SER A 487 -90.63 68.25 -10.01
N ALA A 488 -90.36 68.30 -8.70
CA ALA A 488 -91.27 68.88 -7.72
C ALA A 488 -91.46 70.40 -7.91
N ALA A 489 -90.39 71.13 -8.25
CA ALA A 489 -90.47 72.55 -8.59
C ALA A 489 -91.28 72.79 -9.88
N GLY A 490 -91.13 71.92 -10.88
CA GLY A 490 -91.95 71.94 -12.09
C GLY A 490 -93.43 71.67 -11.81
N ALA A 491 -93.73 70.68 -10.96
CA ALA A 491 -95.09 70.39 -10.50
C ALA A 491 -95.69 71.58 -9.72
N ALA A 492 -94.92 72.19 -8.81
CA ALA A 492 -95.35 73.37 -8.06
C ALA A 492 -95.61 74.58 -8.99
N SER A 493 -94.78 74.78 -10.01
CA SER A 493 -94.98 75.84 -11.02
C SER A 493 -96.24 75.60 -11.86
N SER A 494 -96.53 74.34 -12.18
CA SER A 494 -97.77 73.94 -12.88
C SER A 494 -99.00 74.21 -11.99
N SER A 495 -98.97 73.78 -10.72
CA SER A 495 -100.05 74.05 -9.76
C SER A 495 -100.25 75.55 -9.50
N ALA A 496 -99.19 76.35 -9.50
CA ALA A 496 -99.29 77.81 -9.39
C ALA A 496 -99.97 78.43 -10.62
N SER A 497 -99.70 77.88 -11.81
CA SER A 497 -100.37 78.28 -13.05
C SER A 497 -101.84 77.89 -13.03
N ASP A 498 -102.17 76.66 -12.63
CA ASP A 498 -103.56 76.18 -12.47
C ASP A 498 -104.34 77.04 -11.45
N ALA A 499 -103.70 77.44 -10.36
CA ALA A 499 -104.28 78.34 -9.37
C ALA A 499 -104.51 79.76 -9.92
N SER A 500 -103.58 80.27 -10.74
CA SER A 500 -103.73 81.55 -11.44
C SER A 500 -104.89 81.50 -12.44
N ASP A 501 -105.00 80.43 -13.22
CA ASP A 501 -106.09 80.22 -14.18
C ASP A 501 -107.44 80.09 -13.45
N SER A 502 -107.47 79.38 -12.32
CA SER A 502 -108.65 79.29 -11.45
C SER A 502 -109.04 80.64 -10.86
N ALA A 503 -108.07 81.47 -10.47
CA ALA A 503 -108.32 82.82 -9.99
C ALA A 503 -108.84 83.73 -11.11
N ALA A 504 -108.32 83.61 -12.33
CA ALA A 504 -108.83 84.30 -13.51
C ALA A 504 -110.26 83.86 -13.84
N ALA A 505 -110.57 82.57 -13.76
CA ALA A 505 -111.93 82.03 -13.94
C ALA A 505 -112.90 82.52 -12.84
N ALA A 506 -112.45 82.60 -11.59
CA ALA A 506 -113.24 83.16 -10.50
C ALA A 506 -113.50 84.66 -10.70
N LEU A 507 -112.52 85.42 -11.19
CA LEU A 507 -112.67 86.84 -11.52
C LEU A 507 -113.63 87.05 -12.69
N ALA A 508 -113.54 86.22 -13.73
CA ALA A 508 -114.49 86.21 -14.84
C ALA A 508 -115.91 85.93 -14.35
N SER A 509 -116.09 84.93 -13.49
CA SER A 509 -117.40 84.60 -12.89
C SER A 509 -117.94 85.74 -12.02
N LYS A 510 -117.08 86.41 -11.24
CA LYS A 510 -117.45 87.60 -10.46
C LYS A 510 -117.91 88.75 -11.37
N ASN A 511 -117.19 89.01 -12.46
CA ASN A 511 -117.55 90.04 -13.43
C ASN A 511 -118.90 89.71 -14.09
N GLN A 512 -119.14 88.43 -14.42
CA GLN A 512 -120.41 87.95 -14.97
C GLN A 512 -121.57 88.16 -13.97
N ALA A 513 -121.36 87.82 -12.69
CA ALA A 513 -122.33 88.10 -11.62
C ALA A 513 -122.61 89.61 -11.42
N GLN A 514 -121.61 90.47 -11.60
CA GLN A 514 -121.81 91.92 -11.58
C GLN A 514 -122.63 92.41 -12.79
N GLN A 515 -122.40 91.87 -13.99
CA GLN A 515 -123.22 92.19 -15.16
C GLN A 515 -124.70 91.80 -14.94
N TRP A 516 -124.94 90.64 -14.30
CA TRP A 516 -126.27 90.21 -13.89
C TRP A 516 -126.95 91.17 -12.88
N ALA A 517 -126.17 91.82 -12.01
CA ALA A 517 -126.68 92.69 -10.94
C ALA A 517 -127.02 94.13 -11.40
N VAL A 518 -126.34 94.67 -12.42
CA VAL A 518 -126.47 96.11 -12.79
C VAL A 518 -126.68 96.41 -14.28
N GLY A 519 -126.66 95.42 -15.18
CA GLY A 519 -126.88 95.63 -16.61
C GLY A 519 -128.28 96.13 -16.97
N THR A 520 -128.38 96.93 -18.04
CA THR A 520 -129.66 97.37 -18.64
C THR A 520 -129.76 96.78 -20.05
N GLY A 521 -130.60 95.75 -20.23
CA GLY A 521 -130.71 94.95 -21.47
C GLY A 521 -130.71 93.43 -21.21
N GLU A 522 -130.99 92.62 -22.24
CA GLU A 522 -130.92 91.15 -22.16
C GLU A 522 -129.51 90.69 -21.76
N VAL A 523 -129.40 89.92 -20.68
CA VAL A 523 -128.10 89.44 -20.13
C VAL A 523 -127.79 88.02 -20.60
N GLU A 524 -128.80 87.29 -21.06
CA GLU A 524 -128.78 86.07 -21.88
C GLU A 524 -130.09 86.01 -22.68
N PRO A 525 -130.18 85.31 -23.83
CA PRO A 525 -131.40 85.26 -24.63
C PRO A 525 -132.60 84.77 -23.81
N GLY A 526 -133.59 85.65 -23.57
CA GLY A 526 -134.78 85.34 -22.79
C GLY A 526 -134.70 85.58 -21.27
N LEU A 527 -133.55 86.04 -20.71
CA LEU A 527 -133.39 86.36 -19.29
C LEU A 527 -132.93 87.82 -19.08
N LYS A 528 -133.76 88.62 -18.39
CA LYS A 528 -133.50 90.04 -18.08
C LYS A 528 -132.68 90.20 -16.79
N SER A 529 -131.97 91.32 -16.64
CA SER A 529 -131.18 91.59 -15.44
C SER A 529 -132.04 91.75 -14.18
N ALA A 530 -131.47 91.48 -13.01
CA ALA A 530 -132.16 91.58 -11.72
C ALA A 530 -132.69 93.01 -11.45
N LYS A 531 -132.00 94.03 -11.97
CA LYS A 531 -132.43 95.43 -11.90
C LYS A 531 -133.67 95.69 -12.76
N THR A 532 -133.73 95.13 -13.97
CA THR A 532 -134.90 95.25 -14.85
C THR A 532 -136.11 94.52 -14.28
N TYR A 533 -135.91 93.35 -13.64
CA TYR A 533 -136.99 92.69 -12.89
C TYR A 533 -137.47 93.51 -11.68
N ALA A 534 -136.56 94.17 -10.95
CA ALA A 534 -136.91 95.04 -9.83
C ALA A 534 -137.68 96.31 -10.27
N GLU A 535 -137.37 96.87 -11.45
CA GLU A 535 -138.08 98.01 -12.04
C GLU A 535 -139.48 97.61 -12.56
N GLU A 536 -139.62 96.42 -13.18
CA GLU A 536 -140.93 95.87 -13.55
C GLU A 536 -141.80 95.57 -12.32
N ALA A 537 -141.22 95.05 -11.23
CA ALA A 537 -141.93 94.82 -9.96
C ALA A 537 -142.40 96.13 -9.30
N ARG A 538 -141.62 97.23 -9.42
CA ARG A 538 -142.00 98.58 -8.94
C ARG A 538 -143.10 99.23 -9.78
N ALA A 539 -143.15 98.95 -11.08
CA ALA A 539 -144.24 99.41 -11.95
C ALA A 539 -145.58 98.75 -11.64
N ILE A 540 -145.57 97.52 -11.10
CA ILE A 540 -146.77 96.76 -10.69
C ILE A 540 -147.36 97.28 -9.37
N THR A 541 -146.55 97.74 -8.42
CA THR A 541 -147.02 98.24 -7.11
C THR A 541 -147.58 99.67 -7.13
N SER A 542 -147.34 100.45 -8.20
CA SER A 542 -147.72 101.87 -8.30
C SER A 542 -148.94 102.16 -9.19
N GLY A 543 -149.63 101.14 -9.69
CA GLY A 543 -150.91 101.31 -10.40
C GLY A 543 -150.84 101.90 -11.81
N ALA A 544 -149.64 102.02 -12.42
CA ALA A 544 -149.46 102.46 -13.81
C ALA A 544 -149.74 101.36 -14.86
N LYS A 545 -150.14 100.16 -14.43
CA LYS A 545 -150.70 99.08 -15.26
C LYS A 545 -151.80 98.33 -14.50
N THR A 546 -152.98 98.19 -15.09
CA THR A 546 -154.04 97.26 -14.66
C THR A 546 -154.13 96.10 -15.65
N TYR A 547 -154.29 94.87 -15.14
CA TYR A 547 -154.71 93.71 -15.94
C TYR A 547 -156.19 93.42 -15.67
N VAL A 548 -156.95 93.23 -16.75
CA VAL A 548 -158.37 92.84 -16.76
C VAL A 548 -158.49 91.31 -16.73
N VAL A 549 -159.56 90.81 -16.10
CA VAL A 549 -160.01 89.41 -16.16
C VAL A 549 -160.91 89.19 -17.39
N ASN A 550 -160.83 88.04 -18.07
CA ASN A 550 -161.98 87.45 -18.78
C ASN A 550 -162.71 86.47 -17.83
N GLY A 551 -163.58 87.00 -16.97
CA GLY A 551 -164.73 86.27 -16.42
C GLY A 551 -164.75 85.55 -15.06
N MET A 552 -164.03 85.90 -13.97
CA MET A 552 -164.48 85.51 -12.59
C MET A 552 -163.73 86.24 -11.44
N PRO A 553 -164.44 86.70 -10.38
CA PRO A 553 -163.86 87.43 -9.25
C PRO A 553 -163.58 86.56 -8.00
N VAL A 554 -162.40 86.82 -7.42
CA VAL A 554 -162.09 86.96 -5.99
C VAL A 554 -162.18 85.70 -5.10
N VAL A 555 -161.37 85.80 -4.04
CA VAL A 555 -161.42 85.12 -2.74
C VAL A 555 -160.91 83.67 -2.76
N GLU A 556 -160.00 83.22 -1.89
CA GLU A 556 -159.65 83.66 -0.54
C GLU A 556 -158.45 82.83 -0.03
N ILE A 557 -157.99 83.17 1.19
CA ILE A 557 -157.45 82.26 2.21
C ILE A 557 -155.92 82.05 2.29
N CYS A 558 -155.38 82.81 3.25
CA CYS A 558 -154.64 82.37 4.45
C CYS A 558 -153.10 82.32 4.46
N LEU A 559 -152.54 83.18 5.32
CA LEU A 559 -151.95 82.82 6.62
C LEU A 559 -151.31 81.40 6.72
N LEU A 560 -150.00 81.30 6.98
CA LEU A 560 -149.45 81.02 8.33
C LEU A 560 -147.90 80.98 8.33
N GLN A 561 -147.37 81.20 9.52
CA GLN A 561 -145.97 81.27 9.94
C GLN A 561 -145.24 79.91 10.07
N ALA A 562 -143.92 80.06 10.24
CA ALA A 562 -142.95 79.23 10.99
C ALA A 562 -142.29 78.07 10.20
N LEU A 563 -140.98 77.78 10.29
CA LEU A 563 -140.16 77.64 11.49
C LEU A 563 -138.65 77.66 11.15
N VAL A 564 -137.86 77.95 12.19
CA VAL A 564 -136.40 77.95 12.31
C VAL A 564 -135.83 76.54 12.46
N GLN A 565 -134.66 76.24 11.88
CA GLN A 565 -133.53 75.45 12.44
C GLN A 565 -132.41 75.39 11.38
N GLU A 566 -131.19 75.92 11.56
CA GLU A 566 -130.08 75.56 12.47
C GLU A 566 -129.32 74.28 12.08
N THR A 567 -128.11 74.43 11.52
CA THR A 567 -126.90 73.62 11.82
C THR A 567 -125.67 74.30 11.18
N ARG A 568 -124.91 75.11 11.94
CA ARG A 568 -123.60 74.82 12.59
C ARG A 568 -122.52 74.38 11.59
N VAL A 569 -121.53 75.22 11.28
CA VAL A 569 -120.27 75.42 12.04
C VAL A 569 -119.67 74.11 12.55
N ASN A 570 -118.58 73.66 11.93
CA ASN A 570 -117.56 72.87 12.60
C ASN A 570 -116.17 73.43 12.28
N THR A 571 -115.61 74.11 13.28
CA THR A 571 -114.21 74.49 13.42
C THR A 571 -113.37 73.27 13.81
N GLY A 572 -112.17 73.14 13.24
CA GLY A 572 -111.22 72.09 13.61
C GLY A 572 -109.76 72.50 13.38
N LEU A 573 -109.41 73.70 13.85
CA LEU A 573 -108.04 74.13 14.09
C LEU A 573 -107.61 73.53 15.44
N SER A 574 -106.53 72.74 15.47
CA SER A 574 -105.87 72.33 16.73
C SER A 574 -104.37 72.54 16.61
N ILE A 575 -103.80 72.86 17.76
CA ILE A 575 -102.58 73.61 17.98
C ILE A 575 -101.39 72.65 18.18
N LEU A 576 -100.19 73.12 17.80
CA LEU A 576 -98.83 72.64 18.12
C LEU A 576 -98.64 72.12 19.56
N PRO A 577 -97.61 71.27 19.84
CA PRO A 577 -96.29 71.79 20.26
C PRO A 577 -95.07 71.00 19.71
N VAL A 578 -94.07 71.65 19.09
CA VAL A 578 -92.73 72.06 19.60
C VAL A 578 -91.89 71.04 20.40
N HIS A 579 -90.80 70.50 19.83
CA HIS A 579 -89.36 70.55 20.25
C HIS A 579 -88.52 69.40 19.61
N TYR A 580 -87.67 69.66 18.60
CA TYR A 580 -86.19 69.87 18.59
C TYR A 580 -85.36 68.57 18.29
N PRO A 581 -84.08 68.64 17.85
CA PRO A 581 -83.56 68.00 16.63
C PRO A 581 -82.34 67.08 16.87
N ARG A 582 -81.84 66.41 15.83
CA ARG A 582 -80.42 65.96 15.71
C ARG A 582 -80.18 65.49 14.27
N LEU A 583 -79.55 66.32 13.43
CA LEU A 583 -78.11 66.40 13.17
C LEU A 583 -77.45 65.07 12.79
N VAL A 584 -77.06 65.02 11.51
CA VAL A 584 -76.07 64.13 10.90
C VAL A 584 -74.67 64.60 11.30
N LEU A 585 -73.80 63.65 11.64
CA LEU A 585 -72.42 63.56 11.19
C LEU A 585 -72.11 62.09 10.90
#